data_AF-A0A9E2BY51-F1
#
_entry.id   AF-A0A9E2BY51-F1
#
_cell.length_a   1.000
_cell.length_b   1.000
_cell.length_c   1.000
_cell.angle_alpha   90.00
_cell.angle_beta   90.00
_cell.angle_gamma   90.00
#
_symmetry.space_group_name_H-M   'P 1'
#
loop_
_entity.id
_entity.type
_entity.pdbx_description
1 polymer ?
#
loop_
_entity_poly.entity_id
_entity_poly.type
_entity_poly.pdbx_seq_one_letter_code
_entity_poly.pdbx_strand_id
1 'polypeptide(L)'
;MKIRLLTVWLGLFNLLVGLNPAWGANFDAERAWQHLIAQCEIGPRPPGSDAHRECLKYLEAELLKVCPDVSRQEFLGMNPKTKET
;
A
#
# COMPACT_ATOMS: atom_id res chain seq x y z
N MET A 1 -32.68 9.36 -42.59
CA MET A 1 -32.58 10.17 -41.34
C MET A 1 -32.49 9.29 -40.09
N LYS A 2 -31.61 8.26 -40.05
CA LYS A 2 -31.48 7.34 -38.89
C LYS A 2 -30.02 7.07 -38.46
N ILE A 3 -29.04 7.27 -39.35
CA ILE A 3 -27.62 7.05 -39.06
C ILE A 3 -26.96 8.21 -38.29
N ARG A 4 -27.43 9.46 -38.50
CA ARG A 4 -26.96 10.64 -37.74
C ARG A 4 -27.35 10.63 -36.26
N LEU A 5 -28.43 9.93 -35.88
CA LEU A 5 -28.77 9.75 -34.46
C LEU A 5 -27.85 8.73 -33.79
N LEU A 6 -27.49 7.64 -34.47
CA LEU A 6 -26.67 6.56 -33.89
C LEU A 6 -25.25 7.05 -33.51
N THR A 7 -24.67 7.96 -34.30
CA THR A 7 -23.37 8.58 -34.02
C THR A 7 -23.38 9.56 -32.85
N VAL A 8 -24.52 10.23 -32.59
CA VAL A 8 -24.69 11.13 -31.43
C VAL A 8 -24.78 10.32 -30.13
N TRP A 9 -25.45 9.17 -30.16
CA TRP A 9 -25.54 8.27 -29.00
C TRP A 9 -24.21 7.57 -28.68
N LEU A 10 -23.41 7.20 -29.70
CA LEU A 10 -22.07 6.63 -29.50
C LEU A 10 -21.05 7.65 -28.94
N GLY A 11 -21.21 8.94 -29.31
CA GLY A 11 -20.42 10.04 -28.78
C GLY A 11 -20.78 10.42 -27.34
N LEU A 12 -22.08 10.42 -26.99
CA LEU A 12 -22.53 10.65 -25.61
C LEU A 12 -22.11 9.52 -24.65
N PHE A 13 -22.06 8.28 -25.12
CA PHE A 13 -21.63 7.13 -24.33
C PHE A 13 -20.15 7.24 -23.92
N ASN A 14 -19.27 7.72 -24.81
CA ASN A 14 -17.86 7.97 -24.48
C ASN A 14 -17.66 9.19 -23.56
N LEU A 15 -18.56 10.19 -23.63
CA LEU A 15 -18.51 11.36 -22.75
C LEU A 15 -18.91 11.02 -21.30
N LEU A 16 -19.75 10.00 -21.10
CA LEU A 16 -20.15 9.52 -19.76
C LEU A 16 -19.13 8.55 -19.13
N VAL A 17 -18.30 7.86 -19.94
CA VAL A 17 -17.28 6.91 -19.45
C VAL A 17 -15.94 7.61 -19.09
N GLY A 18 -15.70 8.83 -19.61
CA GLY A 18 -14.47 9.60 -19.34
C GLY A 18 -14.40 10.28 -17.96
N LEU A 19 -15.48 10.24 -17.16
CA LEU A 19 -15.56 10.79 -15.81
C LEU A 19 -15.52 9.66 -14.77
N ASN A 20 -14.53 8.79 -14.86
CA ASN A 20 -14.32 7.78 -13.83
C ASN A 20 -13.21 8.28 -12.87
N PRO A 21 -13.55 9.00 -11.79
CA PRO A 21 -12.56 9.43 -10.83
C PRO A 21 -11.98 8.18 -10.16
N ALA A 22 -10.67 8.00 -10.31
CA ALA A 22 -9.84 7.14 -9.49
C ALA A 22 -10.29 5.67 -9.37
N TRP A 23 -9.92 4.84 -10.37
CA TRP A 23 -9.73 3.40 -10.16
C TRP A 23 -8.48 3.09 -9.31
N GLY A 24 -8.37 3.75 -8.16
CA GLY A 24 -7.29 3.56 -7.22
C GLY A 24 -7.65 4.25 -5.90
N ALA A 25 -7.36 3.60 -4.78
CA ALA A 25 -7.42 4.27 -3.49
C ALA A 25 -6.54 5.53 -3.55
N ASN A 26 -7.09 6.69 -3.23
CA ASN A 26 -6.31 7.92 -3.12
C ASN A 26 -5.28 7.74 -2.01
N PHE A 27 -4.04 8.21 -2.25
CA PHE A 27 -3.02 8.24 -1.21
C PHE A 27 -3.46 9.19 -0.09
N ASP A 28 -3.36 8.73 1.15
CA ASP A 28 -3.66 9.49 2.35
C ASP A 28 -2.36 9.80 3.10
N ALA A 29 -1.89 11.05 2.94
CA ALA A 29 -0.63 11.51 3.52
C ALA A 29 -0.65 11.54 5.05
N GLU A 30 -1.80 11.85 5.65
CA GLU A 30 -1.94 11.90 7.11
C GLU A 30 -1.84 10.50 7.69
N ARG A 31 -2.55 9.54 7.11
CA ARG A 31 -2.45 8.13 7.53
C ARG A 31 -1.03 7.59 7.36
N ALA A 32 -0.35 7.92 6.26
CA ALA A 32 1.04 7.53 6.05
C ALA A 32 1.97 8.13 7.12
N TRP A 33 1.76 9.39 7.50
CA TRP A 33 2.51 10.06 8.56
C TRP A 33 2.32 9.39 9.92
N GLN A 34 1.09 9.01 10.27
CA GLN A 34 0.80 8.28 11.51
C GLN A 34 1.50 6.92 11.54
N HIS A 35 1.56 6.20 10.41
CA HIS A 35 2.31 4.94 10.36
C HIS A 35 3.83 5.12 10.54
N LEU A 36 4.39 6.25 10.10
CA LEU A 36 5.80 6.59 10.31
C LEU A 36 6.08 6.87 11.79
N ILE A 37 5.23 7.70 12.43
CA ILE A 37 5.34 7.99 13.86
C ILE A 37 5.29 6.70 14.68
N ALA A 38 4.28 5.86 14.45
CA ALA A 38 4.12 4.60 15.18
C ALA A 38 5.37 3.70 15.08
N GLN A 39 5.97 3.59 13.89
CA GLN A 39 7.21 2.83 13.72
C GLN A 39 8.39 3.46 14.48
N CYS A 40 8.49 4.79 14.50
CA CYS A 40 9.56 5.51 15.19
C CYS A 40 9.41 5.45 16.72
N GLU A 41 8.19 5.43 17.24
CA GLU A 41 7.89 5.28 18.67
C GLU A 41 8.32 3.91 19.22
N ILE A 42 8.30 2.86 18.40
CA ILE A 42 8.86 1.53 18.73
C ILE A 42 10.39 1.61 18.98
N GLY A 43 11.06 2.61 18.40
CA GLY A 43 12.49 2.84 18.54
C GLY A 43 13.35 2.27 17.40
N PRO A 44 14.69 2.27 17.55
CA PRO A 44 15.60 1.74 16.54
C PRO A 44 15.37 0.25 16.26
N ARG A 45 15.30 -0.15 14.98
CA ARG A 45 14.96 -1.51 14.54
C ARG A 45 16.14 -2.23 13.86
N PRO A 46 17.32 -2.37 14.49
CA PRO A 46 18.36 -3.20 13.91
C PRO A 46 17.86 -4.64 13.80
N PRO A 47 18.18 -5.37 12.71
CA PRO A 47 17.76 -6.75 12.53
C PRO A 47 18.04 -7.60 13.78
N GLY A 48 17.06 -8.41 14.18
CA GLY A 48 17.16 -9.30 15.35
C GLY A 48 16.89 -8.66 16.71
N SER A 49 16.70 -7.33 16.82
CA SER A 49 16.35 -6.69 18.10
C SER A 49 14.89 -6.90 18.53
N ASP A 50 14.56 -6.55 19.79
CA ASP A 50 13.18 -6.54 20.28
C ASP A 50 12.30 -5.56 19.49
N ALA A 51 12.77 -4.33 19.29
CA ALA A 51 12.08 -3.32 18.50
C ALA A 51 11.87 -3.76 17.04
N HIS A 52 12.79 -4.52 16.45
CA HIS A 52 12.60 -5.12 15.13
C HIS A 52 11.45 -6.13 15.12
N ARG A 53 11.39 -7.03 16.11
CA ARG A 53 10.28 -7.99 16.27
C ARG A 53 8.94 -7.30 16.55
N GLU A 54 8.94 -6.22 17.32
CA GLU A 54 7.75 -5.45 17.63
C GLU A 54 7.23 -4.69 16.40
N CYS A 55 8.12 -4.06 15.64
CA CYS A 55 7.78 -3.43 14.37
C CYS A 55 7.22 -4.43 13.35
N LEU A 56 7.74 -5.67 13.30
CA LEU A 56 7.18 -6.74 12.48
C LEU A 56 5.72 -7.05 12.85
N LYS A 57 5.41 -7.17 14.16
CA LYS A 57 4.04 -7.41 14.64
C LYS A 57 3.10 -6.26 14.26
N TYR A 58 3.57 -5.01 14.43
CA TYR A 58 2.82 -3.82 14.03
C TYR A 58 2.50 -3.84 12.52
N LEU A 59 3.50 -4.07 11.67
CA LEU A 59 3.31 -4.09 10.21
C LEU A 59 2.34 -5.19 9.78
N GLU A 60 2.48 -6.40 10.32
CA GLU A 60 1.55 -7.50 10.03
C GLU A 60 0.12 -7.17 10.45
N ALA A 61 -0.06 -6.59 11.64
CA ALA A 61 -1.38 -6.18 12.12
C ALA A 61 -2.02 -5.09 11.24
N GLU A 62 -1.24 -4.10 10.77
CA GLU A 62 -1.75 -3.07 9.85
C GLU A 62 -2.10 -3.64 8.47
N LEU A 63 -1.26 -4.56 7.93
CA LEU A 63 -1.51 -5.19 6.64
C LEU A 63 -2.76 -6.09 6.67
N LEU A 64 -2.97 -6.85 7.74
CA LEU A 64 -4.13 -7.73 7.90
C LEU A 64 -5.48 -6.97 7.92
N LYS A 65 -5.49 -5.66 8.22
CA LYS A 65 -6.70 -4.83 8.16
C LYS A 65 -7.21 -4.63 6.73
N VAL A 66 -6.33 -4.73 5.74
CA VAL A 66 -6.64 -4.41 4.33
C VAL A 66 -6.34 -5.56 3.37
N CYS A 67 -5.54 -6.54 3.79
CA CYS A 67 -5.18 -7.71 3.02
C CYS A 67 -5.41 -8.98 3.87
N PRO A 68 -6.36 -9.86 3.51
CA PRO A 68 -6.65 -11.05 4.30
C PRO A 68 -5.55 -12.11 4.24
N ASP A 69 -4.68 -12.05 3.23
CA ASP A 69 -3.54 -12.95 3.07
C ASP A 69 -2.24 -12.17 3.26
N VAL A 70 -1.61 -12.36 4.42
CA VAL A 70 -0.32 -11.78 4.78
C VAL A 70 0.59 -12.94 5.17
N SER A 71 1.75 -13.05 4.51
CA SER A 71 2.75 -14.07 4.79
C SER A 71 4.10 -13.44 5.12
N ARG A 72 4.89 -14.15 5.92
CA ARG A 72 6.26 -13.76 6.28
C ARG A 72 7.24 -14.61 5.48
N GLN A 73 8.23 -13.95 4.89
CA GLN A 73 9.39 -14.62 4.31
C GLN A 73 10.59 -14.40 5.23
N GLU A 74 10.87 -15.39 6.07
CA GLU A 74 12.04 -15.36 6.95
C GLU A 74 13.31 -15.76 6.17
N PHE A 75 14.42 -15.10 6.47
CA PHE A 75 15.73 -15.41 5.91
C PHE A 75 16.85 -15.05 6.90
N LEU A 76 18.01 -15.66 6.73
CA LEU A 76 19.23 -15.27 7.45
C LEU A 76 19.90 -14.13 6.68
N GLY A 77 20.01 -12.96 7.31
CA GLY A 77 20.61 -11.77 6.71
C GLY A 77 21.97 -11.47 7.32
N MET A 78 23.03 -11.50 6.50
CA MET A 78 24.35 -11.05 6.95
C MET A 78 24.51 -9.55 6.67
N ASN A 79 24.91 -8.77 7.68
CA ASN A 79 25.30 -7.39 7.46
C ASN A 79 26.56 -7.36 6.56
N PRO A 80 26.51 -6.77 5.35
CA PRO A 80 27.64 -6.84 4.43
C PRO A 80 28.90 -6.14 4.94
N LYS A 81 28.74 -5.19 5.88
CA LYS A 81 29.83 -4.42 6.48
C LYS A 81 30.44 -5.13 7.69
N THR A 82 29.62 -5.59 8.64
CA THR A 82 30.12 -6.20 9.90
C THR A 82 30.30 -7.70 9.82
N LYS A 83 29.72 -8.37 8.81
CA LYS A 83 29.65 -9.84 8.67
C LYS A 83 28.89 -10.55 9.79
N GLU A 84 28.22 -9.79 10.65
CA GLU A 84 27.31 -10.32 11.66
C GLU A 84 26.04 -10.83 10.99
N THR A 85 25.45 -11.88 11.57
CA THR A 85 24.19 -12.52 11.13
C THR A 85 23.06 -12.13 12.07
#